data_AF-A0A1S3WIM2-F1
#
_entry.id   AF-A0A1S3WIM2-F1
#
_cell.length_a   1.000
_cell.length_b   1.000
_cell.length_c   1.000
_cell.angle_alpha   90.00
_cell.angle_beta   90.00
_cell.angle_gamma   90.00
#
_symmetry.space_group_name_H-M   'P 1'
#
loop_
_entity.id
_entity.type
_entity.pdbx_description
1 polymer ?
#
loop_
_entity_poly.entity_id
_entity_poly.type
_entity_poly.pdbx_seq_one_letter_code
_entity_poly.pdbx_strand_id
1 'polypeptide(L)'
;MEAKAACRVTGCYPVDILEDDPKGLQAAALAYHARLGAGTGEVFSLPTGEQVKLEASSLCFCPVHRDDPQHQILVLVSPRNTKTVVAVYLKEKWWTTEDVLRTSDPARGGLMKVQSFGERIVLFLLNVVIFGRLERDLDNDGMFFLPHSGKEHAKILWQDGAAVGFYTSKMKGSLCGDGTGVCYLLPVLDTVFVRRRHRRQGLGLAMLRDFCETFPEEEALGVSCPISLAMIQVCSKFLSAHPEERGRLWEVEPPGAWGQRINIWLKIQLQRGRPTDRVQVESTGHTRT
;
A
#
# COMPACT_ATOMS: atom_id res chain seq x y z
N MET A 1 -31.83 26.83 -23.27
CA MET A 1 -30.84 26.79 -22.18
C MET A 1 -30.45 25.34 -21.98
N GLU A 2 -29.36 24.94 -22.63
CA GLU A 2 -28.84 23.58 -22.59
C GLU A 2 -28.16 23.32 -21.24
N ALA A 3 -28.65 22.32 -20.52
CA ALA A 3 -27.84 21.63 -19.52
C ALA A 3 -26.84 20.76 -20.28
N LYS A 4 -25.59 21.21 -20.36
CA LYS A 4 -24.48 20.39 -20.87
C LYS A 4 -24.31 19.19 -19.93
N ALA A 5 -24.77 18.04 -20.41
CA ALA A 5 -24.43 16.74 -19.89
C ALA A 5 -22.90 16.66 -19.74
N ALA A 6 -22.44 16.34 -18.54
CA ALA A 6 -21.06 15.98 -18.30
C ALA A 6 -20.71 14.85 -19.27
N CYS A 7 -19.76 15.12 -20.17
CA CYS A 7 -19.21 14.14 -21.07
C CYS A 7 -18.67 12.99 -20.21
N ARG A 8 -19.39 11.87 -20.16
CA ARG A 8 -18.81 10.58 -19.76
C ARG A 8 -17.80 10.25 -20.84
N VAL A 9 -16.57 10.70 -20.67
CA VAL A 9 -15.46 10.08 -21.37
C VAL A 9 -15.46 8.64 -20.87
N THR A 10 -15.74 7.69 -21.77
CA THR A 10 -15.25 6.32 -21.70
C THR A 10 -13.72 6.42 -21.63
N GLY A 11 -13.22 6.75 -20.45
CA GLY A 11 -11.88 7.27 -20.24
C GLY A 11 -10.96 6.15 -19.82
N CYS A 12 -9.91 5.93 -20.59
CA CYS A 12 -8.77 5.16 -20.12
C CYS A 12 -8.13 5.91 -18.94
N TYR A 13 -7.80 5.20 -17.87
CA TYR A 13 -7.14 5.74 -16.70
C TYR A 13 -5.61 5.73 -16.88
N PRO A 14 -4.83 6.42 -16.02
CA PRO A 14 -3.38 6.53 -16.20
C PRO A 14 -2.69 5.18 -16.40
N VAL A 15 -3.03 4.17 -15.58
CA VAL A 15 -2.43 2.83 -15.68
C VAL A 15 -2.73 2.13 -17.01
N ASP A 16 -3.79 2.52 -17.72
CA ASP A 16 -4.20 1.92 -19.00
C ASP A 16 -3.48 2.57 -20.21
N ILE A 17 -2.93 3.78 -20.04
CA ILE A 17 -2.40 4.60 -21.14
C ILE A 17 -0.92 4.95 -21.01
N LEU A 18 -0.34 4.72 -19.83
CA LEU A 18 1.07 4.98 -19.59
C LEU A 18 1.90 3.90 -20.30
N GLU A 19 2.81 4.35 -21.14
CA GLU A 19 3.89 3.52 -21.66
C GLU A 19 4.90 3.26 -20.55
N ASP A 20 5.63 2.15 -20.63
CA ASP A 20 6.67 1.80 -19.65
C ASP A 20 7.95 2.60 -19.91
N ASP A 21 7.83 3.93 -19.86
CA ASP A 21 8.90 4.91 -20.03
C ASP A 21 8.97 5.89 -18.84
N PRO A 22 9.61 5.48 -17.73
CA PRO A 22 9.79 6.34 -16.56
C PRO A 22 10.54 7.64 -16.89
N LYS A 23 11.48 7.60 -17.84
CA LYS A 23 12.33 8.75 -18.20
C LYS A 23 11.54 9.79 -18.98
N GLY A 24 10.74 9.36 -19.95
CA GLY A 24 9.84 10.25 -20.69
C GLY A 24 8.82 10.91 -19.77
N LEU A 25 8.24 10.15 -18.82
CA LEU A 25 7.32 10.71 -17.84
C LEU A 25 7.98 11.79 -16.97
N GLN A 26 9.21 11.53 -16.51
CA GLN A 26 9.96 12.49 -15.71
C GLN A 26 10.35 13.73 -16.52
N ALA A 27 10.79 13.57 -17.78
CA ALA A 27 11.12 14.68 -18.65
C ALA A 27 9.90 15.58 -18.91
N ALA A 28 8.73 15.00 -19.16
CA ALA A 28 7.49 15.74 -19.33
C ALA A 28 7.08 16.51 -18.05
N ALA A 29 7.25 15.90 -16.88
CA ALA A 29 6.98 16.54 -15.59
C ALA A 29 7.94 17.71 -15.30
N LEU A 30 9.24 17.55 -15.59
CA LEU A 30 10.24 18.61 -15.46
C LEU A 30 9.96 19.78 -16.41
N ALA A 31 9.61 19.49 -17.67
CA ALA A 31 9.25 20.51 -18.65
C ALA A 31 8.00 21.28 -18.20
N TYR A 32 6.98 20.59 -17.70
CA TYR A 32 5.78 21.21 -17.17
C TYR A 32 6.09 22.12 -15.96
N HIS A 33 6.84 21.61 -14.98
CA HIS A 33 7.25 22.37 -13.80
C HIS A 33 8.04 23.63 -14.16
N ALA A 34 8.93 23.56 -15.16
CA ALA A 34 9.69 24.72 -15.63
C ALA A 34 8.79 25.81 -16.25
N ARG A 35 7.73 25.43 -16.99
CA ARG A 35 6.76 26.38 -17.56
C ARG A 35 5.95 27.10 -16.49
N LEU A 36 5.58 26.40 -15.41
CA LEU A 36 4.81 26.99 -14.30
C LEU A 36 5.57 28.09 -13.56
N GLY A 37 6.90 27.97 -13.46
CA GLY A 37 7.75 29.03 -12.89
C GLY A 37 7.66 30.37 -13.63
N ALA A 38 7.15 30.38 -14.87
CA ALA A 38 6.91 31.59 -15.65
C ALA A 38 5.53 32.24 -15.42
N GLY A 39 4.68 31.68 -14.54
CA GLY A 39 3.44 32.32 -14.06
C GLY A 39 2.20 32.06 -14.94
N THR A 40 1.72 30.81 -14.99
CA THR A 40 0.59 30.42 -15.84
C THR A 40 -0.80 30.70 -15.26
N GLY A 41 -0.92 30.90 -13.94
CA GLY A 41 -2.21 31.14 -13.26
C GLY A 41 -3.19 29.95 -13.32
N GLU A 42 -2.69 28.76 -13.65
CA GLU A 42 -3.50 27.55 -13.77
C GLU A 42 -4.04 27.08 -12.41
N VAL A 43 -5.23 26.46 -12.43
CA VAL A 43 -5.92 25.97 -11.23
C VAL A 43 -6.43 24.56 -11.48
N PHE A 44 -6.21 23.67 -10.52
CA PHE A 44 -6.77 22.34 -10.50
C PHE A 44 -8.01 22.29 -9.59
N SER A 45 -9.12 21.76 -10.11
CA SER A 45 -10.36 21.61 -9.35
C SER A 45 -10.49 20.19 -8.82
N LEU A 46 -10.58 20.07 -7.50
CA LEU A 46 -10.81 18.80 -6.82
C LEU A 46 -12.27 18.35 -6.96
N PRO A 47 -12.56 17.04 -6.82
CA PRO A 47 -13.95 16.55 -6.80
C PRO A 47 -14.83 17.18 -5.72
N THR A 48 -14.23 17.73 -4.66
CA THR A 48 -14.91 18.47 -3.59
C THR A 48 -15.34 19.88 -4.00
N GLY A 49 -14.94 20.36 -5.18
CA GLY A 49 -15.12 21.73 -5.65
C GLY A 49 -14.03 22.70 -5.18
N GLU A 50 -13.11 22.25 -4.31
CA GLU A 50 -11.97 23.06 -3.90
C GLU A 50 -10.99 23.27 -5.06
N GLN A 51 -10.48 24.48 -5.19
CA GLN A 51 -9.53 24.89 -6.21
C GLN A 51 -8.14 25.04 -5.63
N VAL A 52 -7.17 24.37 -6.25
CA VAL A 52 -5.76 24.44 -5.89
C VAL A 52 -5.00 25.14 -7.01
N LYS A 53 -4.35 26.27 -6.68
CA LYS A 53 -3.49 26.96 -7.64
C LYS A 53 -2.28 26.10 -7.96
N LEU A 54 -1.94 26.01 -9.23
CA LEU A 54 -0.75 25.31 -9.71
C LEU A 54 0.42 26.30 -9.65
N GLU A 55 1.15 26.27 -8.55
CA GLU A 55 2.30 27.13 -8.29
C GLU A 55 3.43 26.35 -7.60
N ALA A 56 4.67 26.86 -7.65
CA ALA A 56 5.85 26.15 -7.18
C ALA A 56 5.77 25.67 -5.71
N SER A 57 5.04 26.39 -4.85
CA SER A 57 4.80 26.03 -3.43
C SER A 57 3.86 24.81 -3.26
N SER A 58 3.00 24.56 -4.24
CA SER A 58 2.00 23.47 -4.24
C SER A 58 2.50 22.22 -4.97
N LEU A 59 3.64 22.30 -5.64
CA LEU A 59 4.19 21.25 -6.49
C LEU A 59 5.40 20.62 -5.83
N CYS A 60 5.45 19.29 -5.83
CA CYS A 60 6.55 18.54 -5.24
C CYS A 60 6.94 17.37 -6.12
N PHE A 61 8.24 17.11 -6.28
CA PHE A 61 8.71 15.86 -6.85
C PHE A 61 8.85 14.81 -5.74
N CYS A 62 8.22 13.66 -5.94
CA CYS A 62 8.24 12.55 -5.01
C CYS A 62 8.91 11.32 -5.65
N PRO A 63 9.94 10.74 -5.02
CA PRO A 63 10.54 9.50 -5.52
C PRO A 63 9.57 8.34 -5.35
N VAL A 64 9.38 7.55 -6.41
CA VAL A 64 8.49 6.38 -6.45
C VAL A 64 9.14 5.18 -5.74
N HIS A 65 10.47 5.15 -5.69
CA HIS A 65 11.28 4.12 -5.06
C HIS A 65 12.11 4.71 -3.93
N ARG A 66 12.34 3.94 -2.87
CA ARG A 66 13.22 4.37 -1.76
C ARG A 66 14.70 4.38 -2.12
N ASP A 67 15.10 3.48 -3.00
CA ASP A 67 16.48 3.17 -3.36
C ASP A 67 16.90 3.79 -4.69
N ASP A 68 15.98 4.46 -5.37
CA ASP A 68 16.21 5.07 -6.66
C ASP A 68 15.61 6.49 -6.72
N PRO A 69 16.43 7.54 -6.52
CA PRO A 69 15.97 8.91 -6.57
C PRO A 69 15.72 9.40 -8.00
N GLN A 70 16.10 8.64 -9.04
CA GLN A 70 15.92 9.06 -10.43
C GLN A 70 14.44 9.01 -10.81
N HIS A 71 13.72 7.97 -10.43
CA HIS A 71 12.30 7.83 -10.79
C HIS A 71 11.39 8.63 -9.86
N GLN A 72 11.08 9.86 -10.27
CA GLN A 72 10.22 10.79 -9.54
C GLN A 72 8.94 11.12 -10.30
N ILE A 73 7.86 11.34 -9.56
CA ILE A 73 6.60 11.86 -10.07
C ILE A 73 6.33 13.24 -9.51
N LEU A 74 5.72 14.09 -10.34
CA LEU A 74 5.27 15.41 -9.91
C LEU A 74 3.89 15.30 -9.27
N VAL A 75 3.78 15.71 -8.02
CA VAL A 75 2.55 15.68 -7.23
C VAL A 75 2.10 17.09 -6.88
N LEU A 76 0.79 17.26 -6.79
CA LEU A 76 0.13 18.45 -6.27
C LEU A 76 -0.25 18.20 -4.82
N VAL A 77 0.14 19.11 -3.92
CA VAL A 77 -0.19 19.04 -2.50
C VAL A 77 -1.28 20.04 -2.12
N SER A 78 -2.04 19.73 -1.07
CA SER A 78 -3.08 20.62 -0.56
C SER A 78 -2.46 21.91 0.02
N PRO A 79 -3.00 23.10 -0.31
CA PRO A 79 -2.58 24.36 0.31
C PRO A 79 -2.80 24.39 1.82
N ARG A 80 -3.80 23.65 2.32
CA ARG A 80 -4.13 23.56 3.75
C ARG A 80 -3.17 22.65 4.51
N ASN A 81 -2.60 21.66 3.83
CA ASN A 81 -1.68 20.69 4.39
C ASN A 81 -0.75 20.16 3.30
N THR A 82 0.46 20.71 3.24
CA THR A 82 1.48 20.36 2.25
C THR A 82 1.95 18.90 2.33
N LYS A 83 1.56 18.15 3.37
CA LYS A 83 1.81 16.71 3.47
C LYS A 83 0.74 15.85 2.77
N THR A 84 -0.34 16.46 2.29
CA THR A 84 -1.45 15.76 1.63
C THR A 84 -1.33 15.91 0.13
N VAL A 85 -1.07 14.81 -0.58
CA VAL A 85 -1.10 14.75 -2.04
C VAL A 85 -2.55 14.66 -2.52
N VAL A 86 -2.93 15.54 -3.45
CA VAL A 86 -4.29 15.63 -3.99
C VAL A 86 -4.38 15.25 -5.47
N ALA A 87 -3.28 15.39 -6.22
CA ALA A 87 -3.21 15.00 -7.62
C ALA A 87 -1.79 14.62 -8.05
N VAL A 88 -1.68 13.91 -9.17
CA VAL A 88 -0.41 13.51 -9.81
C VAL A 88 -0.42 13.94 -11.27
N TYR A 89 0.69 14.49 -11.74
CA TYR A 89 0.85 14.87 -13.14
C TYR A 89 1.37 13.67 -13.94
N LEU A 90 0.53 13.14 -14.83
CA LEU A 90 0.81 11.95 -15.65
C LEU A 90 0.30 12.16 -17.08
N LYS A 91 1.14 11.82 -18.06
CA LYS A 91 0.82 11.94 -19.51
C LYS A 91 0.19 13.30 -19.86
N GLU A 92 0.92 14.35 -19.50
CA GLU A 92 0.56 15.76 -19.77
C GLU A 92 -0.74 16.26 -19.12
N LYS A 93 -1.24 15.56 -18.10
CA LYS A 93 -2.50 15.90 -17.42
C LYS A 93 -2.39 15.72 -15.92
N TRP A 94 -3.19 16.49 -15.18
CA TRP A 94 -3.39 16.29 -13.75
C TRP A 94 -4.50 15.27 -13.49
N TRP A 95 -4.20 14.29 -12.65
CA TRP A 95 -5.12 13.22 -12.26
C TRP A 95 -5.35 13.25 -10.76
N THR A 96 -6.59 13.13 -10.32
CA THR A 96 -6.87 12.96 -8.89
C THR A 96 -6.27 11.65 -8.39
N THR A 97 -5.94 11.58 -7.10
CA THR A 97 -5.42 10.33 -6.51
C THR A 97 -6.38 9.15 -6.71
N GLU A 98 -7.69 9.37 -6.68
CA GLU A 98 -8.66 8.30 -6.96
C GLU A 98 -8.67 7.87 -8.43
N ASP A 99 -8.50 8.77 -9.39
CA ASP A 99 -8.48 8.39 -10.82
C ASP A 99 -7.22 7.62 -11.20
N VAL A 100 -6.08 7.92 -10.58
CA VAL A 100 -4.85 7.13 -10.79
C VAL A 100 -5.02 5.69 -10.30
N LEU A 101 -5.86 5.47 -9.28
CA LEU A 101 -6.15 4.13 -8.75
C LEU A 101 -7.24 3.38 -9.53
N ARG A 102 -7.74 3.92 -10.65
CA ARG A 102 -8.76 3.27 -11.46
C ARG A 102 -8.18 2.67 -12.73
N THR A 103 -8.95 1.77 -13.32
CA THR A 103 -8.67 1.13 -14.61
C THR A 103 -9.98 0.90 -15.35
N SER A 104 -9.91 1.01 -16.67
CA SER A 104 -10.98 0.69 -17.61
C SER A 104 -10.74 -0.67 -18.29
N ASP A 105 -9.62 -1.32 -18.01
CA ASP A 105 -9.27 -2.63 -18.56
C ASP A 105 -9.99 -3.75 -17.76
N PRO A 106 -10.95 -4.48 -18.38
CA PRO A 106 -11.66 -5.56 -17.69
C PRO A 106 -10.75 -6.76 -17.37
N ALA A 107 -9.59 -6.91 -18.02
CA ALA A 107 -8.62 -7.95 -17.68
C ALA A 107 -7.90 -7.67 -16.36
N ARG A 108 -7.96 -6.42 -15.87
CA ARG A 108 -7.31 -5.99 -14.64
C ARG A 108 -8.20 -6.26 -13.41
N GLY A 109 -8.26 -7.54 -13.02
CA GLY A 109 -9.06 -8.01 -11.89
C GLY A 109 -8.30 -9.00 -11.00
N GLY A 110 -8.59 -8.97 -9.69
CA GLY A 110 -7.92 -9.83 -8.71
C GLY A 110 -6.50 -9.39 -8.37
N LEU A 111 -5.69 -10.31 -7.85
CA LEU A 111 -4.29 -10.06 -7.50
C LEU A 111 -3.40 -10.15 -8.73
N MET A 112 -2.78 -9.05 -9.10
CA MET A 112 -1.92 -8.96 -10.27
C MET A 112 -0.52 -8.48 -9.90
N LYS A 113 0.50 -9.11 -10.48
CA LYS A 113 1.90 -8.71 -10.31
C LYS A 113 2.11 -7.31 -10.89
N VAL A 114 2.87 -6.48 -10.17
CA VAL A 114 3.34 -5.19 -10.67
C VAL A 114 4.43 -5.45 -11.70
N GLN A 115 4.22 -5.02 -12.94
CA GLN A 115 5.11 -5.26 -14.08
C GLN A 115 5.49 -3.99 -14.84
N SER A 116 4.76 -2.90 -14.65
CA SER A 116 4.97 -1.60 -15.31
C SER A 116 5.21 -0.48 -14.31
N PHE A 117 5.80 0.62 -14.81
CA PHE A 117 5.95 1.83 -14.03
C PHE A 117 4.61 2.48 -13.67
N GLY A 118 3.61 2.37 -14.55
CA GLY A 118 2.23 2.82 -14.24
C GLY A 118 1.66 2.12 -13.01
N GLU A 119 1.78 0.79 -12.93
CA GLU A 119 1.38 0.02 -11.75
C GLU A 119 2.25 0.35 -10.53
N ARG A 120 3.53 0.70 -10.74
CA ARG A 120 4.41 1.15 -9.66
C ARG A 120 3.93 2.46 -9.04
N ILE A 121 3.40 3.38 -9.84
CA ILE A 121 2.78 4.62 -9.36
C ILE A 121 1.51 4.31 -8.56
N VAL A 122 0.69 3.36 -9.02
CA VAL A 122 -0.50 2.89 -8.28
C VAL A 122 -0.10 2.32 -6.91
N LEU A 123 0.92 1.46 -6.86
CA LEU A 123 1.47 0.91 -5.63
C LEU A 123 1.97 2.03 -4.69
N PHE A 124 2.72 2.99 -5.23
CA PHE A 124 3.19 4.15 -4.47
C PHE A 124 2.04 4.95 -3.86
N LEU A 125 0.97 5.22 -4.63
CA LEU A 125 -0.19 5.94 -4.12
C LEU A 125 -0.92 5.17 -3.03
N LEU A 126 -1.15 3.87 -3.21
CA LEU A 126 -1.78 3.04 -2.17
C LEU A 126 -0.97 3.06 -0.87
N ASN A 127 0.35 2.96 -0.96
CA ASN A 127 1.24 2.86 0.19
C ASN A 127 1.48 4.22 0.88
N VAL A 128 1.96 5.20 0.14
CA VAL A 128 2.47 6.46 0.71
C VAL A 128 1.34 7.47 0.92
N VAL A 129 0.38 7.52 0.00
CA VAL A 129 -0.68 8.53 0.02
C VAL A 129 -1.92 8.00 0.74
N ILE A 130 -2.52 6.91 0.25
CA ILE A 130 -3.76 6.38 0.83
C ILE A 130 -3.50 5.83 2.23
N PHE A 131 -2.61 4.83 2.35
CA PHE A 131 -2.27 4.30 3.66
C PHE A 131 -1.57 5.35 4.52
N GLY A 132 -0.41 5.86 4.08
CA GLY A 132 0.46 6.71 4.91
C GLY A 132 -0.15 8.04 5.36
N ARG A 133 -1.12 8.60 4.63
CA ARG A 133 -1.70 9.91 4.95
C ARG A 133 -3.21 9.92 5.18
N LEU A 134 -3.99 9.20 4.38
CA LEU A 134 -5.45 9.30 4.41
C LEU A 134 -6.14 8.30 5.34
N GLU A 135 -5.60 7.08 5.44
CA GLU A 135 -6.24 5.99 6.18
C GLU A 135 -5.48 5.56 7.44
N ARG A 136 -4.27 6.07 7.67
CA ARG A 136 -3.50 5.78 8.88
C ARG A 136 -4.14 6.44 10.11
N ASP A 137 -4.21 5.69 11.20
CA ASP A 137 -4.54 6.27 12.51
C ASP A 137 -3.32 7.06 13.01
N LEU A 138 -3.47 8.38 13.12
CA LEU A 138 -2.38 9.31 13.44
C LEU A 138 -1.82 9.13 14.86
N ASP A 139 -2.58 8.49 15.75
CA ASP A 139 -2.17 8.21 17.14
C ASP A 139 -1.24 6.99 17.27
N ASN A 140 -0.97 6.29 16.17
CA ASN A 140 -0.04 5.17 16.11
C ASN A 140 1.23 5.59 15.34
N ASP A 141 2.13 6.30 16.03
CA ASP A 141 3.36 6.88 15.47
C ASP A 141 4.35 5.85 14.89
N GLY A 142 4.15 4.55 15.12
CA GLY A 142 5.13 3.51 14.81
C GLY A 142 5.17 2.96 13.39
N MET A 143 4.22 3.30 12.51
CA MET A 143 4.13 2.66 11.18
C MET A 143 3.98 3.71 10.07
N PHE A 144 5.09 4.10 9.45
CA PHE A 144 5.08 4.75 8.13
C PHE A 144 5.83 3.85 7.16
N PHE A 145 5.16 3.38 6.12
CA PHE A 145 5.85 2.65 5.07
C PHE A 145 6.53 3.65 4.15
N LEU A 146 7.84 3.50 4.00
CA LEU A 146 8.59 4.17 2.94
C LEU A 146 8.14 3.62 1.58
N PRO A 147 8.39 4.34 0.47
CA PRO A 147 8.25 3.77 -0.86
C PRO A 147 8.99 2.43 -0.96
N HIS A 148 8.41 1.46 -1.66
CA HIS A 148 9.03 0.14 -1.83
C HIS A 148 10.24 0.22 -2.75
N SER A 149 11.24 -0.64 -2.54
CA SER A 149 12.41 -0.72 -3.43
C SER A 149 11.99 -1.14 -4.83
N GLY A 150 12.58 -0.57 -5.89
CA GLY A 150 12.27 -0.98 -7.27
C GLY A 150 12.42 -2.49 -7.54
N LYS A 151 13.26 -3.17 -6.76
CA LYS A 151 13.52 -4.62 -6.84
C LYS A 151 12.54 -5.47 -6.02
N GLU A 152 11.72 -4.83 -5.19
CA GLU A 152 10.76 -5.49 -4.35
C GLU A 152 9.54 -5.95 -5.16
N HIS A 153 9.19 -7.23 -4.98
CA HIS A 153 8.04 -7.83 -5.63
C HIS A 153 6.76 -7.34 -4.97
N ALA A 154 5.76 -7.04 -5.78
CA ALA A 154 4.47 -6.57 -5.33
C ALA A 154 3.35 -7.13 -6.19
N LYS A 155 2.18 -7.30 -5.57
CA LYS A 155 0.92 -7.50 -6.29
C LYS A 155 -0.09 -6.45 -5.86
N ILE A 156 -0.85 -5.91 -6.82
CA ILE A 156 -1.98 -5.02 -6.59
C ILE A 156 -3.25 -5.84 -6.69
N LEU A 157 -4.16 -5.64 -5.74
CA LEU A 157 -5.51 -6.20 -5.78
C LEU A 157 -6.44 -5.21 -6.49
N TRP A 158 -6.96 -5.63 -7.63
CA TRP A 158 -7.94 -4.91 -8.43
C TRP A 158 -9.34 -5.48 -8.22
N GLN A 159 -10.30 -4.62 -7.94
CA GLN A 159 -11.71 -4.98 -7.73
C GLN A 159 -12.59 -3.87 -8.31
N ASP A 160 -13.56 -4.25 -9.14
CA ASP A 160 -14.56 -3.34 -9.73
C ASP A 160 -13.95 -2.10 -10.41
N GLY A 161 -12.87 -2.30 -11.19
CA GLY A 161 -12.19 -1.22 -11.93
C GLY A 161 -11.32 -0.30 -11.05
N ALA A 162 -11.00 -0.70 -9.83
CA ALA A 162 -10.13 0.07 -8.93
C ALA A 162 -9.09 -0.78 -8.21
N ALA A 163 -7.94 -0.19 -7.93
CA ALA A 163 -6.94 -0.74 -7.03
C ALA A 163 -7.39 -0.54 -5.57
N VAL A 164 -7.64 -1.64 -4.88
CA VAL A 164 -8.26 -1.65 -3.54
C VAL A 164 -7.31 -2.10 -2.43
N GLY A 165 -6.13 -2.58 -2.80
CA GLY A 165 -5.10 -3.01 -1.87
C GLY A 165 -3.87 -3.52 -2.60
N PHE A 166 -2.87 -3.91 -1.84
CA PHE A 166 -1.65 -4.51 -2.35
C PHE A 166 -1.01 -5.38 -1.29
N TYR A 167 -0.07 -6.21 -1.72
CA TYR A 167 0.96 -6.72 -0.82
C TYR A 167 2.34 -6.67 -1.50
N THR A 168 3.39 -6.61 -0.69
CA THR A 168 4.78 -6.78 -1.14
C THR A 168 5.43 -7.98 -0.50
N SER A 169 6.43 -8.54 -1.17
CA SER A 169 7.18 -9.67 -0.66
C SER A 169 8.68 -9.51 -0.91
N LYS A 170 9.48 -9.91 0.09
CA LYS A 170 10.92 -10.12 -0.05
C LYS A 170 11.16 -11.53 -0.54
N MET A 171 11.96 -11.67 -1.60
CA MET A 171 12.33 -12.97 -2.13
C MET A 171 13.46 -13.58 -1.32
N LYS A 172 13.48 -14.90 -1.18
CA LYS A 172 14.66 -15.63 -0.72
C LYS A 172 15.86 -15.27 -1.59
N GLY A 173 16.99 -14.98 -0.97
CA GLY A 173 18.21 -14.52 -1.63
C GLY A 173 18.25 -13.01 -1.94
N SER A 174 17.16 -12.26 -1.75
CA SER A 174 17.19 -10.79 -1.86
C SER A 174 17.83 -10.14 -0.63
N LEU A 175 18.43 -8.96 -0.79
CA LEU A 175 19.13 -8.25 0.28
C LEU A 175 18.16 -7.74 1.37
N CYS A 176 18.56 -7.88 2.64
CA CYS A 176 17.81 -7.42 3.82
C CYS A 176 17.80 -5.91 4.03
N GLY A 177 18.43 -5.16 3.12
CA GLY A 177 18.62 -3.72 3.17
C GLY A 177 19.95 -3.33 2.55
N ASP A 178 20.09 -2.05 2.25
CA ASP A 178 21.29 -1.52 1.60
C ASP A 178 22.49 -1.63 2.56
N GLY A 179 23.60 -2.21 2.08
CA GLY A 179 24.88 -2.24 2.80
C GLY A 179 25.05 -3.33 3.87
N THR A 180 24.05 -4.17 4.12
CA THR A 180 24.18 -5.27 5.12
C THR A 180 25.00 -6.45 4.60
N GLY A 181 25.02 -6.68 3.29
CA GLY A 181 25.59 -7.90 2.68
C GLY A 181 24.83 -9.19 3.04
N VAL A 182 23.67 -9.08 3.69
CA VAL A 182 22.87 -10.20 4.19
C VAL A 182 21.62 -10.37 3.34
N CYS A 183 21.26 -11.62 3.02
CA CYS A 183 20.08 -11.95 2.23
C CYS A 183 19.00 -12.68 3.05
N TYR A 184 17.74 -12.48 2.67
CA TYR A 184 16.61 -13.23 3.21
C TYR A 184 16.77 -14.73 2.96
N LEU A 185 16.58 -15.54 4.00
CA LEU A 185 16.75 -17.00 3.93
C LEU A 185 15.47 -17.75 3.52
N LEU A 186 14.35 -17.04 3.45
CA LEU A 186 13.03 -17.52 3.05
C LEU A 186 12.22 -16.39 2.41
N PRO A 187 11.17 -16.68 1.62
CA PRO A 187 10.25 -15.66 1.16
C PRO A 187 9.50 -15.03 2.35
N VAL A 188 9.34 -13.71 2.34
CA VAL A 188 8.66 -12.97 3.40
C VAL A 188 7.58 -12.08 2.82
N LEU A 189 6.34 -12.20 3.31
CA LEU A 189 5.25 -11.27 3.09
C LEU A 189 5.52 -10.02 3.92
N ASP A 190 5.90 -8.92 3.25
CA ASP A 190 6.50 -7.76 3.90
C ASP A 190 5.48 -6.73 4.32
N THR A 191 4.68 -6.26 3.35
CA THR A 191 3.60 -5.32 3.61
C THR A 191 2.32 -5.80 3.00
N VAL A 192 1.21 -5.57 3.70
CA VAL A 192 -0.14 -5.93 3.25
C VAL A 192 -1.05 -4.77 3.60
N PHE A 193 -1.78 -4.28 2.60
CA PHE A 193 -2.72 -3.19 2.79
C PHE A 193 -4.01 -3.43 2.01
N VAL A 194 -5.13 -3.19 2.68
CA VAL A 194 -6.46 -3.14 2.07
C VAL A 194 -7.11 -1.82 2.49
N ARG A 195 -7.60 -1.07 1.51
CA ARG A 195 -8.30 0.21 1.72
C ARG A 195 -9.47 0.02 2.66
N ARG A 196 -9.69 0.98 3.57
CA ARG A 196 -10.65 0.90 4.70
C ARG A 196 -12.05 0.55 4.23
N ARG A 197 -12.50 1.13 3.10
CA ARG A 197 -13.81 0.90 2.49
C ARG A 197 -14.00 -0.52 1.92
N HIS A 198 -12.92 -1.27 1.69
CA HIS A 198 -12.92 -2.64 1.15
C HIS A 198 -12.55 -3.71 2.22
N ARG A 199 -12.28 -3.30 3.47
CA ARG A 199 -11.96 -4.23 4.56
C ARG A 199 -13.18 -5.08 4.93
N ARG A 200 -12.91 -6.21 5.60
CA ARG A 200 -13.92 -7.20 6.06
C ARG A 200 -14.62 -7.99 4.95
N GLN A 201 -14.10 -7.95 3.73
CA GLN A 201 -14.58 -8.73 2.58
C GLN A 201 -13.72 -9.98 2.27
N GLY A 202 -12.82 -10.37 3.19
CA GLY A 202 -11.92 -11.52 2.98
C GLY A 202 -10.66 -11.21 2.15
N LEU A 203 -10.45 -9.97 1.70
CA LEU A 203 -9.33 -9.61 0.81
C LEU A 203 -7.93 -9.88 1.41
N GLY A 204 -7.73 -9.59 2.71
CA GLY A 204 -6.46 -9.92 3.37
C GLY A 204 -6.19 -11.42 3.47
N LEU A 205 -7.25 -12.24 3.60
CA LEU A 205 -7.14 -13.70 3.57
C LEU A 205 -6.77 -14.19 2.17
N ALA A 206 -7.35 -13.59 1.13
CA ALA A 206 -7.01 -13.88 -0.26
C ALA A 206 -5.54 -13.54 -0.57
N MET A 207 -5.04 -12.40 -0.08
CA MET A 207 -3.62 -12.02 -0.22
C MET A 207 -2.67 -13.00 0.48
N LEU A 208 -2.98 -13.41 1.72
CA LEU A 208 -2.15 -14.39 2.44
C LEU A 208 -2.16 -15.76 1.73
N ARG A 209 -3.32 -16.20 1.26
CA ARG A 209 -3.46 -17.44 0.48
C ARG A 209 -2.60 -17.41 -0.78
N ASP A 210 -2.76 -16.36 -1.59
CA ASP A 210 -2.03 -16.19 -2.85
C ASP A 210 -0.51 -16.12 -2.61
N PHE A 211 -0.05 -15.53 -1.50
CA PHE A 211 1.36 -15.58 -1.10
C PHE A 211 1.83 -17.01 -0.81
N CYS A 212 1.09 -17.80 -0.01
CA CYS A 212 1.46 -19.19 0.29
C CYS A 212 1.47 -20.08 -0.96
N GLU A 213 0.51 -19.90 -1.85
CA GLU A 213 0.37 -20.61 -3.12
C GLU A 213 1.45 -20.20 -4.14
N THR A 214 2.05 -19.01 -4.00
CA THR A 214 3.17 -18.56 -4.85
C THR A 214 4.45 -19.37 -4.57
N PHE A 215 4.60 -19.97 -3.38
CA PHE A 215 5.85 -20.63 -2.95
C PHE A 215 5.64 -22.06 -2.43
N PRO A 216 4.95 -22.96 -3.18
CA PRO A 216 4.47 -24.25 -2.66
C PRO A 216 5.60 -25.14 -2.12
N GLU A 217 6.80 -25.05 -2.71
CA GLU A 217 7.97 -25.86 -2.37
C GLU A 217 8.75 -25.37 -1.13
N GLU A 218 8.46 -24.17 -0.63
CA GLU A 218 9.18 -23.61 0.52
C GLU A 218 8.60 -24.14 1.84
N GLU A 219 9.41 -24.86 2.60
CA GLU A 219 9.06 -25.42 3.92
C GLU A 219 8.78 -24.35 4.99
N ALA A 220 9.26 -23.12 4.76
CA ALA A 220 9.04 -21.99 5.65
C ALA A 220 8.79 -20.71 4.87
N LEU A 221 7.74 -19.99 5.27
CA LEU A 221 7.32 -18.71 4.75
C LEU A 221 7.25 -17.70 5.89
N GLY A 222 7.70 -16.48 5.60
CA GLY A 222 7.73 -15.39 6.56
C GLY A 222 6.57 -14.41 6.40
N VAL A 223 6.18 -13.78 7.51
CA VAL A 223 5.45 -12.52 7.56
C VAL A 223 6.33 -11.56 8.36
N SER A 224 6.60 -10.37 7.81
CA SER A 224 7.53 -9.41 8.45
C SER A 224 7.07 -9.03 9.85
N CYS A 225 8.02 -9.03 10.80
CA CYS A 225 7.87 -8.49 12.15
C CYS A 225 7.93 -6.94 12.12
N PRO A 226 7.13 -6.23 12.94
CA PRO A 226 6.06 -6.75 13.80
C PRO A 226 4.76 -7.01 13.04
N ILE A 227 4.09 -8.13 13.35
CA ILE A 227 2.78 -8.42 12.75
C ILE A 227 1.69 -7.58 13.43
N SER A 228 0.94 -6.81 12.63
CA SER A 228 -0.21 -6.06 13.12
C SER A 228 -1.32 -6.96 13.69
N LEU A 229 -2.11 -6.46 14.64
CA LEU A 229 -3.25 -7.20 15.20
C LEU A 229 -4.24 -7.65 14.12
N ALA A 230 -4.49 -6.81 13.11
CA ALA A 230 -5.34 -7.15 11.98
C ALA A 230 -4.77 -8.33 11.18
N MET A 231 -3.45 -8.36 10.95
CA MET A 231 -2.81 -9.45 10.23
C MET A 231 -2.75 -10.74 11.08
N ILE A 232 -2.57 -10.64 12.41
CA ILE A 232 -2.73 -11.80 13.31
C ILE A 232 -4.13 -12.42 13.19
N GLN A 233 -5.18 -11.61 13.09
CA GLN A 233 -6.55 -12.12 12.87
C GLN A 233 -6.69 -12.83 11.51
N VAL A 234 -6.05 -12.30 10.45
CA VAL A 234 -6.01 -12.94 9.14
C VAL A 234 -5.28 -14.29 9.21
N CYS A 235 -4.06 -14.31 9.77
CA CYS A 235 -3.29 -15.54 9.96
C CYS A 235 -4.06 -16.55 10.80
N SER A 236 -4.71 -16.13 11.89
CA SER A 236 -5.50 -17.01 12.73
C SER A 236 -6.63 -17.70 11.95
N LYS A 237 -7.37 -16.95 11.11
CA LYS A 237 -8.44 -17.52 10.29
C LYS A 237 -7.89 -18.48 9.24
N PHE A 238 -6.83 -18.08 8.54
CA PHE A 238 -6.15 -18.90 7.54
C PHE A 238 -5.67 -20.22 8.12
N LEU A 239 -4.89 -20.18 9.20
CA LEU A 239 -4.29 -21.35 9.84
C LEU A 239 -5.31 -22.25 10.56
N SER A 240 -6.50 -21.73 10.87
CA SER A 240 -7.61 -22.55 11.36
C SER A 240 -8.21 -23.38 10.23
N ALA A 241 -8.38 -22.78 9.05
CA ALA A 241 -8.93 -23.43 7.85
C ALA A 241 -7.92 -24.33 7.12
N HIS A 242 -6.62 -24.06 7.28
CA HIS A 242 -5.51 -24.73 6.60
C HIS A 242 -4.52 -25.32 7.61
N PRO A 243 -4.82 -26.48 8.24
CA PRO A 243 -3.93 -27.13 9.19
C PRO A 243 -2.53 -27.44 8.64
N GLU A 244 -2.45 -27.74 7.34
CA GLU A 244 -1.22 -28.00 6.59
C GLU A 244 -0.25 -26.82 6.62
N GLU A 245 -0.75 -25.58 6.72
CA GLU A 245 0.07 -24.36 6.72
C GLU A 245 0.60 -23.99 8.12
N ARG A 246 0.14 -24.66 9.19
CA ARG A 246 0.48 -24.31 10.58
C ARG A 246 1.97 -24.42 10.88
N GLY A 247 2.68 -25.35 10.25
CA GLY A 247 4.13 -25.49 10.37
C GLY A 247 4.92 -24.53 9.48
N ARG A 248 4.26 -23.93 8.49
CA ARG A 248 4.91 -23.24 7.36
C ARG A 248 4.98 -21.73 7.53
N LEU A 249 4.08 -21.12 8.31
CA LEU A 249 4.02 -19.66 8.49
C LEU A 249 4.70 -19.16 9.78
N TRP A 250 5.63 -18.22 9.61
CA TRP A 250 6.49 -17.67 10.66
C TRP A 250 6.46 -16.14 10.66
N GLU A 251 6.44 -15.53 11.84
CA GLU A 251 6.79 -14.12 12.00
C GLU A 251 8.31 -14.00 11.95
N VAL A 252 8.83 -13.09 11.13
CA VAL A 252 10.24 -13.07 10.75
C VAL A 252 10.86 -11.70 10.96
N GLU A 253 11.99 -11.67 11.68
CA GLU A 253 12.95 -10.58 11.63
C GLU A 253 14.02 -10.90 10.56
N PRO A 254 14.46 -9.93 9.74
CA PRO A 254 15.48 -10.18 8.72
C PRO A 254 16.80 -10.68 9.34
N PRO A 255 17.52 -11.63 8.70
CA PRO A 255 17.20 -12.37 7.46
C PRO A 255 16.26 -13.57 7.59
N GLY A 256 15.76 -13.87 8.78
CA GLY A 256 14.84 -14.99 9.01
C GLY A 256 15.50 -16.34 9.22
N ALA A 257 16.69 -16.34 9.84
CA ALA A 257 17.30 -17.56 10.36
C ALA A 257 16.43 -18.21 11.46
N TRP A 258 16.76 -19.44 11.87
CA TRP A 258 16.00 -20.18 12.89
C TRP A 258 15.80 -19.42 14.20
N GLY A 259 16.78 -18.64 14.66
CA GLY A 259 16.67 -17.80 15.85
C GLY A 259 15.93 -16.47 15.65
N GLN A 260 15.51 -16.16 14.43
CA GLN A 260 14.90 -14.89 14.03
C GLN A 260 13.47 -15.07 13.50
N ARG A 261 12.87 -16.21 13.82
CA ARG A 261 11.52 -16.54 13.38
C ARG A 261 10.71 -17.21 14.47
N ILE A 262 9.45 -16.84 14.58
CA ILE A 262 8.50 -17.37 15.57
C ILE A 262 7.31 -17.96 14.81
N ASN A 263 6.96 -19.21 15.09
CA ASN A 263 5.82 -19.83 14.42
C ASN A 263 4.52 -19.09 14.78
N ILE A 264 3.78 -18.62 13.77
CA ILE A 264 2.62 -17.74 13.97
C ILE A 264 1.48 -18.51 14.65
N TRP A 265 1.26 -19.77 14.27
CA TRP A 265 0.21 -20.59 14.88
C TRP A 265 0.45 -20.76 16.39
N LEU A 266 1.66 -21.16 16.77
CA LEU A 266 2.04 -21.33 18.18
C LEU A 266 1.94 -20.01 18.96
N LYS A 267 2.39 -18.89 18.38
CA LYS A 267 2.24 -17.54 18.96
C LYS A 267 0.77 -17.23 19.28
N ILE A 268 -0.14 -17.52 18.36
CA ILE A 268 -1.58 -17.29 18.55
C ILE A 268 -2.15 -18.18 19.67
N GLN A 269 -1.80 -19.46 19.73
CA GLN A 269 -2.31 -20.37 20.76
C GLN A 269 -1.83 -19.98 22.16
N LEU A 270 -0.55 -19.61 22.31
CA LEU A 270 0.01 -19.16 23.58
C LEU A 270 -0.64 -17.88 24.09
N GLN A 271 -1.02 -16.96 23.20
CA GLN A 271 -1.73 -15.74 23.57
C GLN A 271 -3.18 -16.01 24.03
N ARG A 272 -3.85 -17.01 23.46
CA ARG A 272 -5.21 -17.42 23.87
C ARG A 272 -5.26 -18.15 25.21
N GLY A 273 -4.17 -18.83 25.57
CA GLY A 273 -4.04 -19.55 26.84
C GLY A 273 -3.73 -18.67 28.05
N ARG A 274 -3.45 -17.37 27.86
CA ARG A 274 -3.25 -16.43 28.97
C ARG A 274 -4.62 -16.05 29.57
N PRO A 275 -4.86 -16.27 30.87
CA PRO A 275 -6.05 -15.74 31.51
C PRO A 275 -6.03 -14.21 31.36
N THR A 276 -7.10 -13.65 30.80
CA THR A 276 -7.34 -12.21 30.93
C THR A 276 -7.50 -11.91 32.42
N ASP A 277 -6.69 -11.02 32.99
CA ASP A 277 -6.95 -10.42 34.29
C ASP A 277 -8.32 -9.72 34.23
N ARG A 278 -9.35 -10.48 34.59
CA ARG A 278 -10.68 -9.96 34.85
C ARG A 278 -10.55 -9.21 36.17
N VAL A 279 -10.31 -7.91 36.10
CA VAL A 279 -10.63 -7.01 37.21
C VAL A 279 -12.15 -7.09 37.39
N GLN A 280 -12.59 -7.99 38.27
CA GLN A 280 -13.90 -7.89 38.89
C GLN A 280 -13.86 -6.65 39.77
N VAL A 281 -14.44 -5.56 39.27
CA VAL A 281 -14.99 -4.54 40.16
C VAL A 281 -16.22 -5.18 40.79
N GLU A 282 -16.02 -5.85 41.93
CA GLU A 282 -17.12 -6.21 42.80
C GLU A 282 -17.76 -4.91 43.30
N SER A 283 -18.92 -4.63 42.74
CA SER A 283 -19.92 -3.77 43.35
C SER A 283 -20.41 -4.42 44.64
N THR A 284 -19.90 -3.98 45.78
CA THR A 284 -20.61 -4.15 47.06
C THR A 284 -20.89 -2.79 47.65
N GLY A 285 -21.92 -2.13 47.11
CA GLY A 285 -22.77 -1.29 47.92
C GLY A 285 -23.94 -2.14 48.42
N HIS A 286 -24.09 -2.27 49.75
CA HIS A 286 -25.32 -2.03 50.52
C HIS A 286 -25.18 -2.51 51.97
N THR A 287 -25.06 -1.52 52.86
CA THR A 287 -25.80 -1.28 54.13
C THR A 287 -26.25 -2.44 55.04
N ARG A 288 -25.81 -2.36 56.31
CA ARG A 288 -26.50 -2.58 57.61
C ARG A 288 -25.39 -2.51 58.68
N THR A 289 -25.43 -1.75 59.78
CA THR A 289 -26.46 -1.11 60.62
C THR A 289 -25.85 0.13 61.25
#